data_AF-A0A6J6PYB6-F1
#
_entry.id   AF-A0A6J6PYB6-F1
#
_cell.length_a   1.000
_cell.length_b   1.000
_cell.length_c   1.000
_cell.angle_alpha   90.00
_cell.angle_beta   90.00
_cell.angle_gamma   90.00
#
_symmetry.space_group_name_H-M   'P 1'
#
loop_
_entity.id
_entity.type
_entity.pdbx_description
1 polymer ?
#
loop_
_entity_poly.entity_id
_entity_poly.type
_entity_poly.pdbx_seq_one_letter_code
_entity_poly.pdbx_strand_id
1 'polypeptide(L)' 'MTRRRPHPDAGKDDRPPICPACGVTMMLTVGDDGELHYSCLECGYPDGEDSN' A
#
# COMPACT_ATOMS: atom_id res chain seq x y z
N MET A 1 27.68 -12.88 -26.80
CA MET A 1 26.27 -12.45 -26.74
C MET A 1 25.59 -13.22 -25.61
N THR A 2 25.78 -12.79 -24.36
CA THR A 2 25.22 -13.47 -23.17
C THR A 2 23.75 -13.09 -23.03
N ARG A 3 22.87 -14.08 -23.20
CA ARG A 3 21.41 -13.93 -23.08
C ARG A 3 21.08 -13.57 -21.63
N ARG A 4 20.66 -12.33 -21.39
CA ARG A 4 20.08 -11.87 -20.13
C ARG A 4 18.74 -12.60 -19.95
N ARG A 5 18.65 -13.48 -18.96
CA ARG A 5 17.38 -14.08 -18.56
C ARG A 5 16.47 -12.96 -18.03
N PRO A 6 15.20 -12.85 -18.46
CA PRO A 6 14.27 -11.95 -17.80
C PRO A 6 14.06 -12.46 -16.38
N HIS A 7 14.38 -11.63 -15.39
CA HIS A 7 14.11 -11.88 -13.99
C HIS A 7 12.58 -11.80 -13.81
N PRO A 8 11.86 -12.86 -13.39
CA PRO A 8 10.42 -12.79 -13.17
C PRO A 8 10.03 -12.15 -11.82
N ASP A 9 10.99 -11.54 -11.13
CA ASP A 9 10.79 -10.86 -9.85
C ASP A 9 10.78 -9.33 -10.07
N ALA A 10 9.81 -8.86 -10.85
CA ALA A 10 9.29 -7.52 -10.63
C ALA A 10 8.45 -7.62 -9.36
N GLY A 11 9.15 -7.61 -8.22
CA GLY A 11 8.54 -7.63 -6.90
C GLY A 11 7.41 -6.61 -6.90
N LYS A 12 6.21 -7.09 -6.55
CA LYS A 12 5.05 -6.26 -6.23
C LYS A 12 5.57 -5.03 -5.50
N ASP A 13 5.33 -3.84 -6.05
CA ASP A 13 5.77 -2.59 -5.45
C ASP A 13 5.32 -2.53 -3.99
N ASP A 14 6.17 -2.99 -3.07
CA ASP A 14 6.02 -2.97 -1.62
C ASP A 14 6.25 -1.53 -1.10
N ARG A 15 5.82 -0.56 -1.89
CA ARG A 15 5.84 0.83 -1.51
C ARG A 15 4.46 1.10 -0.92
N PRO A 16 4.39 1.53 0.35
CA PRO A 16 3.12 1.93 0.93
C PRO A 16 2.45 2.99 0.04
N PRO A 17 1.13 2.90 -0.17
CA PRO A 17 0.40 3.84 -0.99
C PRO A 17 0.47 5.25 -0.38
N ILE A 18 0.30 6.26 -1.24
CA ILE A 18 0.23 7.66 -0.82
C ILE A 18 -1.22 8.02 -0.55
N CYS A 19 -1.49 8.70 0.57
CA CYS A 19 -2.81 9.16 0.94
C CYS A 19 -3.33 10.16 -0.10
N PRO A 20 -4.50 9.92 -0.73
CA PRO A 20 -5.05 10.82 -1.73
C PRO A 20 -5.54 12.16 -1.15
N ALA A 21 -5.76 12.24 0.16
CA ALA A 21 -6.28 13.44 0.82
C ALA A 21 -5.18 14.47 1.16
N CYS A 22 -4.00 14.02 1.59
CA CYS A 22 -2.92 14.91 2.06
C CYS A 22 -1.56 14.68 1.39
N GLY A 23 -1.41 13.62 0.59
CA GLY A 23 -0.18 13.36 -0.18
C GLY A 23 0.96 12.71 0.61
N VAL A 24 0.69 12.26 1.84
CA VAL A 24 1.69 11.60 2.70
C VAL A 24 1.59 10.09 2.62
N THR A 25 2.66 9.39 2.97
CA THR A 25 2.71 7.92 2.92
C THR A 25 1.76 7.29 3.93
N MET A 26 0.90 6.37 3.47
CA MET A 26 0.00 5.62 4.35
C MET A 26 0.77 4.54 5.11
N MET A 27 0.37 4.27 6.35
CA MET A 27 0.99 3.23 7.17
C MET A 27 0.08 2.02 7.27
N LEU A 28 0.68 0.82 7.30
CA LEU A 28 -0.05 -0.41 7.56
C LEU A 28 -0.42 -0.46 9.05
N THR A 29 -1.70 -0.62 9.33
CA THR A 29 -2.28 -0.70 10.67
C THR A 29 -3.08 -1.99 10.81
N VAL A 30 -3.16 -2.52 12.03
CA VAL A 30 -3.95 -3.72 12.35
C VAL A 30 -5.33 -3.25 12.81
N GLY A 31 -6.39 -3.66 12.12
CA GLY A 31 -7.77 -3.39 12.50
C GLY A 31 -8.24 -4.26 13.68
N ASP A 32 -9.45 -3.98 14.20
CA ASP A 32 -10.04 -4.71 15.34
C ASP A 32 -10.26 -6.19 15.01
N ASP A 33 -10.58 -6.49 13.74
CA ASP A 33 -10.75 -7.85 13.21
C ASP A 33 -9.43 -8.59 12.98
N GLY A 34 -8.29 -7.94 13.22
CA GLY A 34 -6.94 -8.49 12.98
C GLY A 34 -6.47 -8.39 11.52
N GLU A 35 -7.25 -7.75 10.65
CA GLU A 35 -6.88 -7.50 9.26
C GLU A 35 -5.92 -6.31 9.11
N LEU A 36 -5.08 -6.34 8.08
CA LEU A 36 -4.10 -5.29 7.80
C LEU A 36 -4.72 -4.27 6.84
N HIS A 37 -4.78 -3.02 7.27
CA HIS A 37 -5.31 -1.90 6.47
C HIS A 37 -4.29 -0.78 6.36
N TYR A 38 -4.23 -0.14 5.18
CA TYR A 38 -3.49 1.10 5.06
C TYR A 38 -4.31 2.24 5.67
N SER A 39 -3.69 3.04 6.53
CA SER A 39 -4.36 4.17 7.16
C SER A 39 -3.44 5.38 7.19
N CYS A 40 -4.01 6.55 6.88
CA CYS A 40 -3.26 7.78 6.98
C CYS A 40 -3.31 8.32 8.41
N LEU A 41 -2.19 8.23 9.12
CA LEU A 41 -2.08 8.69 10.51
C LEU A 41 -2.01 10.22 10.66
N GLU A 42 -1.88 10.97 9.57
CA GLU A 42 -1.86 12.44 9.62
C GLU A 42 -3.26 13.05 9.55
N CYS A 43 -4.10 12.58 8.62
CA CYS A 43 -5.43 13.15 8.41
C CYS A 43 -6.58 12.19 8.78
N GLY A 44 -6.28 10.93 9.12
CA GLY A 44 -7.27 9.92 9.47
C GLY A 44 -8.01 9.31 8.28
N TYR A 45 -7.50 9.46 7.05
CA TYR A 45 -8.12 8.90 5.86
C TYR A 45 -8.03 7.35 5.86
N PRO A 46 -9.16 6.63 5.83
CA PRO A 46 -9.18 5.17 5.74
C PRO A 46 -8.95 4.70 4.30
N ASP A 47 -8.07 3.73 4.08
CA ASP A 47 -8.00 2.99 2.82
C ASP A 47 -9.15 1.97 2.81
N GLY A 48 -10.25 2.30 2.12
CA GLY A 48 -11.30 1.31 1.86
C GLY A 48 -12.75 1.70 2.14
N GLU A 49 -13.13 2.98 2.14
CA GLU A 49 -14.55 3.33 1.95
C GLU A 49 -14.94 3.21 0.46
N ASP A 50 -14.80 2.00 -0.08
CA ASP A 50 -15.57 1.50 -1.23
C ASP A 50 -16.58 0.49 -0.65
N SER A 51 -17.51 1.00 0.16
CA SER A 51 -18.69 0.23 0.54
C SER A 51 -19.74 0.42 -0.54
N ASN A 52 -19.91 -0.59 -1.39
CA ASN A 52 -21.11 -0.75 -2.22
C ASN A 52 -22.36 -0.89 -1.34
#